data_AF-A0A9Q4KYJ0-F1
#
_entry.id   AF-A0A9Q4KYJ0-F1
#
_cell.length_a   1.000
_cell.length_b   1.000
_cell.length_c   1.000
_cell.angle_alpha   90.00
_cell.angle_beta   90.00
_cell.angle_gamma   90.00
#
_symmetry.space_group_name_H-M   'P 1'
#
loop_
_entity.id
_entity.type
_entity.pdbx_description
1 polymer ?
#
loop_
_entity_poly.entity_id
_entity_poly.type
_entity_poly.pdbx_seq_one_letter_code
_entity_poly.pdbx_strand_id
1 'polypeptide(L)'
;MPHRPTFPPSPTTGPTTIDHSLEDRVIATTAQLTAAIEDALGCRVNESVLEDLLLELDRRDYVDWVTITRTGDYLWDLSDAPDRIGEAIAEAVVDRLESWLSGSD
;
A
#
# COMPACT_ATOMS: atom_id res chain seq x y z
N MET A 1 -61.54 -10.09 3.88
CA MET A 1 -60.42 -9.62 4.71
C MET A 1 -59.13 -10.23 4.17
N PRO A 2 -58.28 -9.50 3.41
CA PRO A 2 -57.03 -10.06 2.90
C PRO A 2 -55.90 -9.94 3.93
N HIS A 3 -55.17 -11.04 4.13
CA HIS A 3 -54.00 -11.13 5.01
C HIS A 3 -52.83 -10.34 4.44
N ARG A 4 -52.24 -9.47 5.27
CA ARG A 4 -51.01 -8.69 4.98
C ARG A 4 -49.79 -9.62 5.09
N PRO A 5 -48.83 -9.58 4.14
CA PRO A 5 -47.63 -10.37 4.24
C PRO A 5 -46.69 -9.79 5.31
N THR A 6 -46.19 -10.63 6.20
CA THR A 6 -45.16 -10.32 7.20
C THR A 6 -43.79 -10.29 6.53
N PHE A 7 -43.15 -9.12 6.48
CA PHE A 7 -41.75 -9.00 6.09
C PHE A 7 -40.82 -9.43 7.23
N PRO A 8 -39.65 -10.05 6.94
CA PRO A 8 -38.65 -10.37 7.95
C PRO A 8 -38.07 -9.08 8.57
N PRO A 9 -37.62 -9.11 9.83
CA PRO A 9 -37.00 -7.96 10.47
C PRO A 9 -35.69 -7.59 9.76
N SER A 10 -35.49 -6.30 9.50
CA SER A 10 -34.22 -5.78 8.99
C SER A 10 -33.07 -6.16 9.93
N PRO A 11 -31.88 -6.51 9.40
CA PRO A 11 -30.72 -6.75 10.24
C PRO A 11 -30.38 -5.48 11.02
N THR A 12 -30.39 -5.58 12.35
CA THR A 12 -29.87 -4.54 13.23
C THR A 12 -28.37 -4.44 13.00
N THR A 13 -27.94 -3.42 12.28
CA THR A 13 -26.53 -3.01 12.25
C THR A 13 -26.16 -2.60 13.68
N GLY A 14 -25.39 -3.44 14.38
CA GLY A 14 -24.76 -3.07 15.63
C GLY A 14 -23.82 -1.89 15.42
N PRO A 15 -23.38 -1.20 16.50
CA PRO A 15 -22.41 -0.13 16.35
C PRO A 15 -21.16 -0.71 15.69
N THR A 16 -20.86 -0.24 14.49
CA THR A 16 -19.58 -0.46 13.85
C THR A 16 -18.54 0.13 14.79
N THR A 17 -17.77 -0.72 15.46
CA THR A 17 -16.52 -0.28 16.08
C THR A 17 -15.64 0.14 14.92
N ILE A 18 -15.68 1.42 14.57
CA ILE A 18 -14.73 2.01 13.64
C ILE A 18 -13.42 1.98 14.39
N ASP A 19 -12.55 1.05 13.99
CA ASP A 19 -11.18 1.03 14.47
C ASP A 19 -10.48 2.25 13.86
N HIS A 20 -10.49 3.36 14.59
CA HIS A 20 -9.84 4.61 14.23
C HIS A 20 -8.34 4.44 13.95
N SER A 21 -7.71 3.32 14.33
CA SER A 21 -6.31 3.04 13.98
C SER A 21 -6.08 2.73 12.50
N LEU A 22 -7.14 2.51 11.72
CA LEU A 22 -7.09 2.30 10.28
C LEU A 22 -7.29 3.60 9.47
N GLU A 23 -7.71 4.70 10.09
CA GLU A 23 -7.97 5.97 9.38
C GLU A 23 -6.67 6.67 8.94
N ASP A 24 -5.56 6.44 9.65
CA ASP A 24 -4.22 6.98 9.32
C ASP A 24 -3.37 6.00 8.49
N ARG A 25 -3.90 4.80 8.18
CA ARG A 25 -3.17 3.79 7.41
C ARG A 25 -3.36 3.97 5.91
N VAL A 26 -2.26 4.06 5.17
CA VAL A 26 -2.29 4.09 3.71
C VAL A 26 -2.21 2.66 3.20
N ILE A 27 -3.38 2.01 3.11
CA ILE A 27 -3.48 0.63 2.64
C ILE A 27 -3.88 0.58 1.17
N ALA A 28 -3.13 -0.17 0.35
CA ALA A 28 -3.44 -0.35 -1.07
C ALA A 28 -3.12 -1.77 -1.57
N THR A 29 -3.86 -2.21 -2.58
CA THR A 29 -3.54 -3.42 -3.34
C THR A 29 -2.54 -3.13 -4.46
N THR A 30 -1.87 -4.18 -5.00
CA THR A 30 -0.99 -4.05 -6.18
C THR A 30 -1.72 -3.39 -7.36
N ALA A 31 -2.98 -3.76 -7.60
CA ALA A 31 -3.80 -3.17 -8.67
C ALA A 31 -4.07 -1.68 -8.45
N GLN A 32 -4.38 -1.28 -7.21
CA GLN A 32 -4.60 0.14 -6.87
C GLN A 32 -3.31 0.96 -7.01
N LEU A 33 -2.17 0.40 -6.58
CA LEU A 33 -0.85 1.01 -6.77
C LEU A 33 -0.49 1.16 -8.24
N THR A 34 -0.73 0.11 -9.04
CA THR A 34 -0.53 0.14 -10.50
C THR A 34 -1.31 1.29 -11.11
N ALA A 35 -2.62 1.38 -10.84
CA ALA A 35 -3.46 2.44 -11.38
C ALA A 35 -3.00 3.84 -10.95
N ALA A 36 -2.61 4.02 -9.68
CA ALA A 36 -2.14 5.31 -9.17
C ALA A 36 -0.81 5.74 -9.83
N ILE A 37 0.13 4.81 -10.04
CA ILE A 37 1.41 5.08 -10.70
C ILE A 37 1.19 5.40 -12.18
N GLU A 38 0.34 4.63 -12.87
CA GLU A 38 0.00 4.88 -14.27
C GLU A 38 -0.64 6.26 -14.46
N ASP A 39 -1.55 6.66 -13.56
CA ASP A 39 -2.18 7.98 -13.57
C ASP A 39 -1.16 9.11 -13.33
N ALA A 40 -0.29 8.95 -12.33
CA ALA A 40 0.71 9.95 -11.97
C ALA A 40 1.80 10.14 -13.04
N LEU A 41 2.23 9.05 -13.69
CA LEU A 41 3.35 9.06 -14.64
C LEU A 41 2.91 9.07 -16.12
N GLY A 42 1.63 8.83 -16.39
CA GLY A 42 1.10 8.72 -17.76
C GLY A 42 1.69 7.53 -18.54
N CYS A 43 2.16 6.49 -17.85
CA CYS A 43 2.77 5.30 -18.44
C CYS A 43 1.93 4.05 -18.17
N ARG A 44 2.32 2.92 -18.79
CA ARG A 44 1.77 1.61 -18.45
C ARG A 44 2.75 0.85 -17.59
N VAL A 45 2.24 0.28 -16.51
CA VAL A 45 3.02 -0.52 -15.56
C VAL A 45 2.61 -1.98 -15.73
N ASN A 46 3.60 -2.87 -15.82
CA ASN A 46 3.34 -4.28 -15.74
C ASN A 46 3.12 -4.65 -14.26
N GLU A 47 1.88 -4.99 -13.92
CA GLU A 47 1.47 -5.31 -12.56
C GLU A 47 2.31 -6.43 -11.92
N SER A 48 2.69 -7.47 -12.68
CA SER A 48 3.51 -8.57 -12.12
C SER A 48 4.93 -8.09 -11.75
N VAL A 49 5.49 -7.19 -12.54
CA VAL A 49 6.81 -6.61 -12.27
C VAL A 49 6.74 -5.65 -11.08
N LEU A 50 5.63 -4.91 -10.94
CA LEU A 50 5.40 -4.06 -9.78
C LEU A 50 5.25 -4.90 -8.51
N GLU A 51 4.52 -6.01 -8.57
CA GLU A 51 4.38 -6.93 -7.44
C GLU A 51 5.75 -7.50 -7.01
N ASP A 52 6.55 -7.98 -7.96
CA ASP A 52 7.92 -8.46 -7.69
C ASP A 52 8.76 -7.36 -7.01
N LEU A 53 8.65 -6.10 -7.48
CA LEU A 53 9.34 -4.97 -6.87
C LEU A 53 8.85 -4.71 -5.43
N LEU A 54 7.54 -4.71 -5.18
CA LEU A 54 6.98 -4.48 -3.84
C LEU A 54 7.42 -5.56 -2.87
N LEU A 55 7.51 -6.82 -3.30
CA LEU A 55 8.05 -7.92 -2.51
C LEU A 55 9.54 -7.72 -2.17
N GLU A 56 10.36 -7.22 -3.10
CA GLU A 56 11.77 -6.91 -2.80
C GLU A 56 11.92 -5.70 -1.87
N LEU A 57 11.02 -4.72 -1.97
CA LEU A 57 11.01 -3.58 -1.07
C LEU A 57 10.58 -3.99 0.35
N ASP A 58 9.61 -4.90 0.48
CA ASP A 58 9.20 -5.50 1.76
C ASP A 58 10.34 -6.28 2.43
N ARG A 59 11.10 -7.07 1.66
CA ARG A 59 12.30 -7.75 2.17
C ARG A 59 13.39 -6.82 2.69
N ARG A 60 13.33 -5.55 2.36
CA ARG A 60 14.26 -4.51 2.79
C ARG A 60 13.62 -3.53 3.78
N ASP A 61 12.46 -3.88 4.32
CA ASP A 61 11.68 -3.11 5.27
C ASP A 61 11.22 -1.73 4.75
N TYR A 62 11.10 -1.53 3.42
CA TYR A 62 10.68 -0.25 2.85
C TYR A 62 9.16 -0.08 2.70
N VAL A 63 8.43 -1.17 2.55
CA VAL A 63 6.96 -1.23 2.53
C VAL A 63 6.56 -2.47 3.31
N ASP A 64 5.38 -2.48 3.92
CA ASP A 64 4.99 -3.61 4.76
C ASP A 64 3.89 -4.43 4.06
N TRP A 65 4.17 -5.71 3.77
CA TRP A 65 3.12 -6.64 3.33
C TRP A 65 2.18 -6.97 4.50
N VAL A 66 0.88 -6.80 4.28
CA VAL A 66 -0.14 -7.03 5.31
C VAL A 66 -0.73 -8.44 5.20
N THR A 67 -1.30 -8.77 4.04
CA THR A 67 -2.01 -10.04 3.79
C THR A 67 -2.35 -10.19 2.30
N ILE A 68 -3.00 -11.29 1.96
CA ILE A 68 -3.66 -11.49 0.66
C ILE A 68 -5.17 -11.39 0.85
N THR A 69 -5.86 -10.63 0.01
CA THR A 69 -7.32 -10.50 0.04
C THR A 69 -8.00 -11.82 -0.32
N ARG A 70 -9.31 -11.93 -0.05
CA ARG A 70 -10.09 -13.09 -0.47
C ARG A 70 -10.09 -13.31 -1.98
N THR A 71 -9.90 -12.26 -2.77
CA THR A 71 -9.82 -12.29 -4.23
C THR A 71 -8.43 -12.65 -4.76
N GLY A 72 -7.43 -12.73 -3.89
CA GLY A 72 -6.06 -13.10 -4.24
C GLY A 72 -5.10 -11.92 -4.42
N ASP A 73 -5.52 -10.70 -4.08
CA ASP A 73 -4.69 -9.50 -4.26
C ASP A 73 -3.78 -9.28 -3.05
N TYR A 74 -2.51 -8.92 -3.27
CA TYR A 74 -1.63 -8.50 -2.19
C TYR A 74 -2.06 -7.16 -1.63
N LEU A 75 -2.04 -7.04 -0.31
CA LEU A 75 -2.37 -5.84 0.44
C LEU A 75 -1.11 -5.28 1.11
N TRP A 76 -0.83 -4.00 0.88
CA TRP A 76 0.38 -3.30 1.32
C TRP A 76 0.00 -2.16 2.27
N ASP A 77 0.77 -2.00 3.34
CA ASP A 77 0.76 -0.82 4.20
C ASP A 77 1.92 0.09 3.79
N LEU A 78 1.55 1.31 3.40
CA LEU A 78 2.44 2.31 2.83
C LEU A 78 2.61 3.52 3.76
N SER A 79 2.10 3.46 5.00
CA SER A 79 2.10 4.61 5.91
C SER A 79 3.50 5.16 6.15
N ASP A 80 4.48 4.29 6.39
CA ASP A 80 5.87 4.69 6.65
C ASP A 80 6.73 4.70 5.37
N ALA A 81 6.21 4.20 4.25
CA ALA A 81 6.99 3.98 3.05
C ALA A 81 7.63 5.26 2.47
N PRO A 82 6.96 6.43 2.44
CA PRO A 82 7.59 7.67 1.99
C PRO A 82 8.84 8.03 2.79
N ASP A 83 8.78 7.86 4.12
CA ASP A 83 9.89 8.19 5.01
C ASP A 83 11.04 7.20 4.86
N ARG A 84 10.75 5.89 4.87
CA ARG A 84 11.76 4.83 4.75
C ARG A 84 12.47 4.87 3.39
N ILE A 85 11.73 5.09 2.30
CA ILE A 85 12.31 5.23 0.96
C ILE A 85 13.12 6.53 0.86
N GLY A 86 12.60 7.63 1.43
CA GLY A 86 13.29 8.91 1.45
C GLY A 86 14.64 8.84 2.16
N GLU A 87 14.69 8.18 3.31
CA GLU A 87 15.92 7.96 4.09
C GLU A 87 16.96 7.15 3.30
N ALA A 88 16.54 6.04 2.67
CA ALA A 88 17.44 5.24 1.84
C ALA A 88 18.01 6.00 0.62
N ILE A 89 17.20 6.86 -0.01
CA ILE A 89 17.69 7.72 -1.09
C ILE A 89 18.70 8.72 -0.55
N ALA A 90 18.42 9.34 0.60
CA ALA A 90 19.33 10.31 1.21
C ALA A 90 20.68 9.67 1.57
N GLU A 91 20.66 8.49 2.19
CA GLU A 91 21.86 7.70 2.51
C GLU A 91 22.69 7.39 1.25
N ALA A 92 22.04 6.86 0.21
CA ALA A 92 22.73 6.55 -1.05
C ALA A 92 23.35 7.79 -1.72
N VAL A 93 22.72 8.96 -1.60
CA VAL A 93 23.26 10.23 -2.10
C VAL A 93 24.47 10.68 -1.27
N VAL A 94 24.39 10.60 0.06
CA VAL A 94 25.50 10.92 0.96
C VAL A 94 26.70 10.03 0.67
N ASP A 95 26.50 8.72 0.62
CA ASP A 95 27.54 7.74 0.28
C ASP A 95 28.22 8.06 -1.06
N ARG A 96 27.41 8.45 -2.05
CA ARG A 96 27.92 8.80 -3.37
C ARG A 96 28.78 10.05 -3.34
N LEU A 97 28.40 11.06 -2.55
CA LEU A 97 29.14 12.31 -2.38
C LEU A 97 30.43 12.07 -1.59
N GLU A 98 30.40 11.29 -0.51
CA GLU A 98 31.59 10.91 0.26
C GLU A 98 32.59 10.14 -0.59
N SER A 99 32.12 9.19 -1.40
CA SER A 99 32.95 8.45 -2.36
C SER A 99 33.60 9.37 -3.38
N TRP A 100 32.87 10.38 -3.87
CA TRP A 100 33.40 11.35 -4.84
C TRP A 100 34.46 12.27 -4.22
N LEU A 101 34.21 12.77 -3.01
CA LEU A 101 35.16 13.62 -2.27
C LEU A 101 36.43 12.85 -1.90
N SER A 102 36.31 11.58 -1.50
CA SER A 102 37.44 10.74 -1.11
C SER A 102 38.26 10.24 -2.31
N GLY A 103 37.69 10.23 -3.52
CA GLY A 103 38.38 9.85 -4.76
C GLY A 103 39.07 11.02 -5.49
N SER A 104 39.12 12.20 -4.89
CA SER A 104 39.68 13.42 -5.49
C SER A 104 41.11 13.77 -4.98
N ASP A 105 41.86 12.78 -4.48
CA ASP A 105 43.26 12.91 -4.01
C ASP A 105 44.23 12.21 -4.99
#